data_AF-A0A4U9HPG5-F1
#
_entry.id   AF-A0A4U9HPG5-F1
#
_cell.length_a   1.000
_cell.length_b   1.000
_cell.length_c   1.000
_cell.angle_alpha   90.00
_cell.angle_beta   90.00
_cell.angle_gamma   90.00
#
_symmetry.space_group_name_H-M   'P 1'
#
loop_
_entity.id
_entity.type
_entity.pdbx_description
1 polymer ?
#
loop_
_entity_poly.entity_id
_entity_poly.type
_entity_poly.pdbx_seq_one_letter_code
_entity_poly.pdbx_strand_id
1 'polypeptide(L)'
;MTLTQPNAAFLAMLAHPSLVPVDKVLIGRYGDKWTKPEHFVSSGAYTLSQWVVNERIIAKRNPRYWDNGHTVINKVTYLPHHLRSIGREPLQGGRN
;
A
#
# COMPACT_ATOMS: atom_id res chain seq x y z
N MET A 1 18.01 19.12 -2.41
CA MET A 1 18.66 18.20 -1.44
C MET A 1 20.14 18.20 -1.73
N THR A 2 20.96 18.30 -0.70
CA THR A 2 22.43 18.30 -0.83
C THR A 2 22.97 17.22 0.10
N LEU A 3 23.81 16.33 -0.42
CA LEU A 3 24.46 15.29 0.39
C LEU A 3 25.72 15.86 1.04
N THR A 4 25.93 15.53 2.32
CA THR A 4 27.16 15.89 3.04
C THR A 4 28.35 15.04 2.60
N GLN A 5 28.10 13.83 2.09
CA GLN A 5 29.10 12.90 1.54
C GLN A 5 28.52 12.16 0.33
N PRO A 6 29.33 11.78 -0.67
CA PRO A 6 28.87 10.97 -1.80
C PRO A 6 28.29 9.63 -1.33
N ASN A 7 27.11 9.27 -1.82
CA ASN A 7 26.48 7.99 -1.53
C ASN A 7 25.88 7.39 -2.81
N ALA A 8 26.48 6.30 -3.29
CA ALA A 8 26.05 5.61 -4.51
C ALA A 8 24.64 4.99 -4.39
N ALA A 9 24.21 4.63 -3.17
CA ALA A 9 22.90 4.07 -2.91
C ALA A 9 21.80 5.12 -2.76
N PHE A 10 22.12 6.42 -2.82
CA PHE A 10 21.15 7.50 -2.56
C PHE A 10 19.89 7.39 -3.41
N LEU A 11 20.03 7.13 -4.72
CA LEU A 11 18.88 6.99 -5.61
C LEU A 11 18.00 5.79 -5.25
N ALA A 12 18.60 4.66 -4.86
CA ALA A 12 17.85 3.50 -4.42
C ALA A 12 17.13 3.76 -3.09
N MET A 13 17.75 4.52 -2.19
CA MET A 13 17.13 4.90 -0.91
C MET A 13 15.88 5.76 -1.13
N LEU A 14 15.85 6.63 -2.14
CA LEU A 14 14.68 7.47 -2.45
C LEU A 14 13.43 6.66 -2.82
N ALA A 15 13.57 5.40 -3.21
CA ALA A 15 12.44 4.50 -3.47
C ALA A 15 11.82 3.92 -2.19
N HIS A 16 12.42 4.15 -1.01
CA HIS A 16 11.92 3.63 0.26
C HIS A 16 10.58 4.28 0.65
N PRO A 17 9.60 3.52 1.19
CA PRO A 17 8.28 4.04 1.56
C PRO A 17 8.30 5.24 2.51
N SER A 18 9.30 5.38 3.36
CA SER A 18 9.43 6.54 4.28
C SER A 18 9.71 7.86 3.57
N LEU A 19 10.12 7.84 2.31
CA LEU A 19 10.43 9.03 1.51
C LEU A 19 9.36 9.35 0.47
N VAL A 20 8.25 8.60 0.45
CA VAL A 20 7.12 8.92 -0.41
C VAL A 20 6.47 10.24 0.02
N PRO A 21 6.01 11.06 -0.94
CA PRO A 21 5.37 12.32 -0.61
C PRO A 21 4.02 12.07 0.07
N VAL A 22 3.69 12.93 1.04
CA VAL A 22 2.40 12.96 1.73
C VAL A 22 1.75 14.34 1.60
N ASP A 23 0.42 14.38 1.59
CA ASP A 23 -0.34 15.62 1.47
C ASP A 23 -0.38 16.37 2.82
N LYS A 24 0.31 17.51 2.90
CA LYS A 24 0.38 18.34 4.10
C LYS A 24 -0.98 18.95 4.48
N VAL A 25 -1.82 19.29 3.52
CA VAL A 25 -3.16 19.86 3.76
C VAL A 25 -4.07 18.79 4.35
N LEU A 26 -4.00 17.58 3.82
CA LEU A 26 -4.74 16.44 4.33
C LEU A 26 -4.34 16.12 5.78
N ILE A 27 -3.05 16.03 6.06
CA ILE A 27 -2.55 15.77 7.42
C ILE A 27 -2.94 16.90 8.37
N GLY A 28 -2.84 18.15 7.94
CA GLY A 28 -3.27 19.29 8.76
C GLY A 28 -4.76 19.26 9.10
N ARG A 29 -5.61 18.73 8.21
CA ARG A 29 -7.06 18.62 8.43
C ARG A 29 -7.46 17.45 9.31
N TYR A 30 -6.82 16.28 9.14
CA TYR A 30 -7.28 15.03 9.75
C TYR A 30 -6.35 14.47 10.84
N GLY A 31 -5.17 15.07 11.04
CA GLY A 31 -4.16 14.60 11.98
C GLY A 31 -3.86 13.12 11.77
N ASP A 32 -3.73 12.37 12.85
CA ASP A 32 -3.43 10.92 12.83
C ASP A 32 -4.46 10.07 12.07
N LYS A 33 -5.66 10.62 11.82
CA LYS A 33 -6.74 9.92 11.10
C LYS A 33 -6.63 10.05 9.58
N TRP A 34 -5.64 10.77 9.04
CA TRP A 34 -5.47 10.96 7.60
C TRP A 34 -5.32 9.64 6.82
N THR A 35 -4.86 8.57 7.49
CA THR A 35 -4.68 7.24 6.92
C THR A 35 -5.97 6.43 6.81
N LYS A 36 -7.08 6.90 7.37
CA LYS A 36 -8.37 6.21 7.28
C LYS A 36 -8.90 6.22 5.84
N PRO A 37 -9.64 5.18 5.40
CA PRO A 37 -10.16 5.10 4.03
C PRO A 37 -10.97 6.32 3.58
N GLU A 38 -11.66 7.00 4.50
CA GLU A 38 -12.49 8.18 4.19
C GLU A 38 -11.67 9.45 3.91
N HIS A 39 -10.40 9.46 4.31
CA HIS A 39 -9.51 10.62 4.21
C HIS A 39 -8.29 10.36 3.33
N PHE A 40 -7.96 9.10 3.09
CA PHE A 40 -6.72 8.72 2.42
C PHE A 40 -6.59 9.28 0.99
N VAL A 41 -5.47 9.96 0.73
CA VAL A 41 -5.07 10.41 -0.60
C VAL A 41 -3.70 9.81 -0.93
N SER A 42 -3.58 9.28 -2.15
CA SER A 42 -2.38 8.63 -2.66
C SER A 42 -2.03 9.17 -4.04
N SER A 43 -0.73 9.33 -4.29
CA SER A 43 -0.16 9.65 -5.60
C SER A 43 0.22 8.40 -6.41
N GLY A 44 0.06 7.20 -5.84
CA GLY A 44 0.40 5.93 -6.47
C GLY A 44 -0.73 5.33 -7.31
N ALA A 45 -0.46 4.14 -7.87
CA ALA A 45 -1.37 3.39 -8.75
C ALA A 45 -2.68 2.96 -8.08
N TYR A 46 -2.73 2.93 -6.75
CA TYR A 46 -3.91 2.53 -5.98
C TYR A 46 -4.21 3.54 -4.87
N THR A 47 -5.49 3.60 -4.50
CA THR A 47 -5.98 4.31 -3.31
C THR A 47 -6.69 3.34 -2.37
N LEU A 48 -6.63 3.64 -1.07
CA LEU A 48 -7.26 2.85 -0.02
C LEU A 48 -8.78 2.91 -0.17
N SER A 49 -9.42 1.74 -0.28
CA SER A 49 -10.88 1.62 -0.37
C SER A 49 -11.49 1.13 0.93
N GLN A 50 -10.82 0.23 1.64
CA GLN A 50 -11.32 -0.32 2.90
C GLN A 50 -10.15 -0.80 3.75
N TRP A 51 -10.25 -0.63 5.06
CA TRP A 51 -9.34 -1.21 6.03
C TRP A 51 -10.17 -1.80 7.18
N VAL A 52 -10.12 -3.12 7.33
CA VAL A 52 -10.62 -3.83 8.50
C VAL A 52 -9.42 -4.35 9.26
N VAL A 53 -9.20 -3.82 10.47
CA VAL A 53 -8.03 -4.12 11.31
C VAL A 53 -7.95 -5.64 11.54
N ASN A 54 -6.74 -6.19 11.39
CA ASN A 54 -6.44 -7.62 11.51
C ASN A 54 -7.17 -8.56 10.54
N GLU A 55 -7.88 -8.04 9.53
CA GLU A 55 -8.63 -8.88 8.59
C GLU A 55 -8.24 -8.62 7.13
N ARG A 56 -8.33 -7.37 6.66
CA ARG A 56 -8.03 -7.06 5.26
C ARG A 56 -7.82 -5.57 5.01
N ILE A 57 -7.01 -5.28 3.99
CA ILE A 57 -6.92 -3.96 3.36
C ILE A 57 -7.31 -4.12 1.89
N ILE A 58 -8.26 -3.33 1.42
CA ILE A 58 -8.67 -3.29 0.01
C ILE A 58 -8.16 -2.00 -0.60
N ALA A 59 -7.37 -2.11 -1.66
CA ALA A 59 -6.94 -1.00 -2.49
C ALA A 59 -7.61 -1.09 -3.87
N LYS A 60 -8.05 0.04 -4.39
CA LYS A 60 -8.64 0.16 -5.74
C LYS A 60 -7.74 0.99 -6.63
N ARG A 61 -7.73 0.68 -7.92
CA ARG A 61 -6.97 1.44 -8.92
C ARG A 61 -7.28 2.93 -8.82
N ASN A 62 -6.25 3.76 -8.91
CA ASN A 62 -6.34 5.21 -8.84
C ASN A 62 -6.37 5.80 -10.26
N PRO A 63 -7.52 6.30 -10.75
CA PRO A 63 -7.62 6.86 -12.09
C PRO A 63 -6.76 8.13 -12.28
N ARG A 64 -6.34 8.78 -11.19
CA ARG A 64 -5.50 9.98 -11.21
C ARG A 64 -4.00 9.67 -11.20
N TYR A 65 -3.62 8.39 -11.19
CA TYR A 65 -2.23 7.98 -11.30
C TYR A 65 -1.69 8.31 -12.70
N TRP A 66 -0.48 8.85 -12.77
CA TRP A 66 0.12 9.30 -14.04
C TRP A 66 0.24 8.17 -15.06
N ASP A 67 0.57 6.96 -14.61
CA ASP A 67 0.67 5.76 -15.44
C ASP A 67 -0.54 4.83 -15.31
N ASN A 68 -1.72 5.43 -15.10
CA ASN A 68 -2.95 4.68 -15.03
C ASN A 68 -3.17 3.85 -16.30
N GLY A 69 -2.78 4.34 -17.49
CA GLY A 69 -2.96 3.63 -18.77
C GLY A 69 -2.39 2.21 -18.79
N HIS A 70 -1.28 1.96 -18.10
CA HIS A 70 -0.64 0.64 -18.02
C HIS A 70 -1.00 -0.15 -16.75
N THR A 71 -1.81 0.40 -15.85
CA THR A 71 -2.25 -0.32 -14.65
C THR A 71 -3.37 -1.30 -15.01
N VAL A 72 -3.11 -2.61 -14.99
CA VAL A 72 -4.12 -3.62 -15.40
C VAL A 72 -5.01 -4.07 -14.24
N ILE A 73 -4.45 -4.21 -13.04
CA ILE A 73 -5.18 -4.72 -11.87
C ILE A 73 -6.10 -3.64 -11.30
N ASN A 74 -7.38 -3.95 -11.18
CA ASN A 74 -8.39 -2.99 -10.74
C ASN A 74 -8.56 -2.94 -9.21
N LYS A 75 -8.31 -4.05 -8.53
CA LYS A 75 -8.50 -4.21 -7.08
C LYS A 75 -7.46 -5.16 -6.50
N VAL A 76 -6.90 -4.78 -5.37
CA VAL A 76 -5.94 -5.58 -4.58
C VAL A 76 -6.51 -5.76 -3.18
N THR A 77 -6.47 -6.99 -2.67
CA THR A 77 -6.85 -7.32 -1.29
C THR A 77 -5.63 -7.86 -0.56
N TYR A 78 -5.15 -7.13 0.45
CA TYR A 78 -4.08 -7.58 1.34
C TYR A 78 -4.68 -8.27 2.57
N LEU A 79 -4.19 -9.47 2.89
CA LEU A 79 -4.62 -10.27 4.03
C LEU A 79 -3.48 -10.36 5.05
N PRO A 80 -3.68 -9.91 6.30
CA PRO A 80 -2.72 -10.06 7.38
C PRO A 80 -2.77 -11.51 7.88
N HIS A 81 -2.04 -12.40 7.23
CA HIS A 81 -1.82 -13.74 7.73
C HIS A 81 -0.71 -13.68 8.77
N HIS A 82 -1.00 -14.07 10.01
CA HIS A 82 0.05 -14.43 10.94
C HIS A 82 0.61 -15.78 10.46
N LEU A 83 1.91 -15.88 10.23
CA LEU A 83 2.56 -17.16 9.99
C LEU A 83 2.42 -17.99 11.28
N ARG A 84 1.38 -18.83 11.40
CA ARG A 84 1.50 -20.09 12.13
C ARG A 84 2.10 -21.06 11.13
N SER A 85 3.10 -21.84 11.55
CA SER A 85 3.63 -22.94 10.74
C SER A 85 2.45 -23.68 10.11
N ILE A 86 2.38 -23.64 8.78
CA ILE A 86 1.43 -24.46 8.04
C ILE A 86 1.91 -25.89 8.30
N GLY A 87 1.38 -26.53 9.34
CA GLY A 87 1.39 -27.97 9.45
C GLY A 87 0.78 -28.46 8.14
N ARG A 88 1.58 -29.20 7.37
CA ARG A 88 1.17 -29.77 6.10
C ARG A 88 -0.01 -30.71 6.36
N GLU A 89 -1.23 -30.20 6.30
CA GLU A 89 -2.41 -31.05 6.14
C GLU A 89 -2.42 -31.55 4.69
N PRO A 90 -2.45 -32.88 4.47
CA PRO A 90 -2.58 -33.41 3.13
C PRO A 90 -3.98 -33.06 2.60
N LEU A 91 -4.02 -32.59 1.34
CA LEU A 91 -5.24 -32.29 0.60
C LEU A 91 -6.17 -33.52 0.57
N GLN A 92 -7.16 -33.58 1.47
CA GLN A 92 -8.23 -34.56 1.36
C GLN A 92 -9.30 -34.06 0.37
N GLY A 93 -9.39 -34.79 -0.75
CA GLY A 93 -10.67 -35.25 -1.27
C GLY A 93 -11.49 -34.24 -2.05
N GLY A 94 -11.37 -34.33 -3.38
CA GLY A 94 -12.42 -33.85 -4.28
C GLY A 94 -13.76 -34.47 -3.94
N ARG A 95 -14.82 -33.69 -4.06
CA ARG A 95 -16.20 -34.17 -4.07
C ARG A 95 -16.85 -33.79 -5.39
N ASN A 96 -17.22 -34.83 -6.14
CA ASN A 96 -18.33 -34.82 -7.09
C ASN A 96 -19.64 -34.53 -6.36
#